data_AF-A0A367GPP2-F1
#
_entry.id   AF-A0A367GPP2-F1
#
_cell.length_a   1.000
_cell.length_b   1.000
_cell.length_c   1.000
_cell.angle_alpha   90.00
_cell.angle_beta   90.00
_cell.angle_gamma   90.00
#
_symmetry.space_group_name_H-M   'P 1'
#
loop_
_entity.id
_entity.type
_entity.pdbx_description
1 polymer ?
#
loop_
_entity_poly.entity_id
_entity_poly.type
_entity_poly.pdbx_seq_one_letter_code
_entity_poly.pdbx_strand_id
1 'polypeptide(L)'
;MTRAFKIIFFILLLGLTIGVYVPARSQCAQCAATVESNNQSGDNKTAGINNGILYLLAMPYIAVALAGFIWYKKYRRKNVALNMRDEKLNLN
;
A
#
# COMPACT_ATOMS: atom_id res chain seq x y z
N MET A 1 11.32 29.41 22.43
CA MET A 1 9.94 28.86 22.38
C MET A 1 9.78 27.85 23.50
N THR A 2 9.03 28.22 24.53
CA THR A 2 8.88 27.46 25.77
C THR A 2 8.24 26.08 25.50
N ARG A 3 8.67 25.03 26.22
CA ARG A 3 8.15 23.66 26.03
C ARG A 3 6.62 23.59 26.14
N ALA A 4 6.04 24.45 27.00
CA ALA A 4 4.60 24.62 27.13
C ALA A 4 3.93 25.06 25.81
N PHE A 5 4.54 25.95 25.04
CA PHE A 5 3.99 26.39 23.76
C PHE A 5 3.88 25.25 22.74
N LYS A 6 4.88 24.36 22.70
CA LYS A 6 4.84 23.16 21.83
C LYS A 6 3.77 22.16 22.25
N ILE A 7 3.59 21.98 23.56
CA ILE A 7 2.56 21.08 24.11
C ILE A 7 1.16 21.62 23.82
N ILE A 8 0.93 22.91 24.07
CA ILE A 8 -0.35 23.58 23.78
C ILE A 8 -0.66 23.51 22.28
N PHE A 9 0.33 23.78 21.42
CA PHE A 9 0.17 23.68 19.97
C PHE A 9 -0.15 22.25 19.52
N PHE A 10 0.50 21.24 20.11
CA PHE A 10 0.23 19.84 19.80
C PHE A 10 -1.17 19.41 20.26
N ILE A 11 -1.60 19.80 21.46
CA ILE A 11 -2.94 19.53 21.97
C ILE A 11 -4.00 20.21 21.11
N LEU A 12 -3.76 21.46 20.68
CA LEU A 12 -4.66 22.19 19.79
C LEU A 12 -4.80 21.49 18.42
N LEU A 13 -3.68 21.05 17.83
CA LEU A 13 -3.68 20.29 16.58
C LEU A 13 -4.42 18.95 16.73
N LEU A 14 -4.16 18.22 17.81
CA LEU A 14 -4.82 16.95 18.08
C LEU A 14 -6.33 17.13 18.27
N GLY A 15 -6.74 18.14 19.05
CA GLY A 15 -8.16 18.47 19.25
C GLY A 15 -8.87 18.84 17.96
N LEU A 16 -8.21 19.56 17.05
CA LEU A 16 -8.75 19.90 15.74
C LEU A 16 -9.02 18.66 14.88
N THR A 17 -8.15 17.65 14.93
CA THR A 17 -8.34 16.41 14.16
C THR A 17 -9.48 15.53 14.67
N ILE A 18 -9.78 15.57 15.97
CA ILE A 18 -10.82 14.75 16.60
C ILE A 18 -12.21 15.41 16.44
N GLY A 19 -12.28 16.75 16.42
CA GLY A 19 -13.52 17.50 16.27
C GLY A 19 -14.12 17.51 14.85
N VAL A 20 -13.35 17.09 13.85
CA VAL A 20 -13.81 17.02 12.46
C VAL A 20 -14.36 15.61 12.19
N TYR A 21 -15.66 15.43 12.48
CA TYR A 21 -16.39 14.26 12.01
C TYR A 21 -16.79 14.45 10.55
N VAL A 22 -16.01 13.86 9.63
CA VAL A 22 -16.49 13.61 8.28
C VAL A 22 -17.15 12.23 8.29
N PRO A 23 -18.44 12.10 7.96
CA PRO A 23 -19.02 10.77 7.81
C PRO A 23 -18.20 10.05 6.76
N ALA A 24 -17.50 8.98 7.16
CA ALA A 24 -16.83 8.09 6.24
C ALA A 24 -17.92 7.40 5.40
N ARG A 25 -18.34 8.07 4.31
CA ARG A 25 -19.06 7.43 3.22
C ARG A 25 -18.10 6.35 2.74
N SER A 26 -18.42 5.08 3.01
CA SER A 26 -17.70 3.99 2.37
C SER A 26 -17.77 4.26 0.86
N GLN A 27 -16.61 4.56 0.27
CA GLN A 27 -16.52 4.94 -1.15
C GLN A 27 -16.94 3.78 -2.08
N CYS A 28 -17.12 2.59 -1.49
CA CYS A 28 -17.66 1.39 -2.12
C CYS A 28 -19.13 1.56 -2.58
N ALA A 29 -19.98 2.26 -1.81
CA ALA A 29 -21.41 2.39 -2.14
C ALA A 29 -21.69 3.49 -3.17
N GLN A 30 -20.82 4.49 -3.28
CA GLN A 30 -21.01 5.60 -4.24
C GLN A 30 -20.68 5.19 -5.67
N CYS A 31 -19.66 4.35 -5.86
CA CYS A 31 -19.34 3.78 -7.16
C CYS A 31 -20.45 2.82 -7.62
N ALA A 32 -20.94 1.95 -6.72
CA ALA A 32 -22.03 1.03 -7.02
C ALA A 32 -23.36 1.75 -7.33
N ALA A 33 -23.76 2.74 -6.53
CA ALA A 33 -25.00 3.49 -6.73
C ALA A 33 -24.99 4.36 -7.99
N THR A 34 -23.83 4.93 -8.34
CA THR A 34 -23.66 5.69 -9.60
C THR A 34 -23.76 4.76 -10.81
N VAL A 35 -23.28 3.53 -10.69
CA VAL A 35 -23.31 2.55 -11.78
C VAL A 35 -24.71 1.98 -11.95
N GLU A 36 -25.41 1.71 -10.86
CA GLU A 36 -26.80 1.27 -10.92
C GLU A 36 -27.73 2.36 -11.49
N SER A 37 -27.52 3.64 -11.10
CA SER A 37 -28.30 4.75 -11.66
C SER A 37 -28.00 5.00 -13.14
N ASN A 38 -26.74 4.89 -13.58
CA ASN A 38 -26.39 4.99 -15.01
C ASN A 38 -26.94 3.80 -15.83
N ASN A 39 -27.03 2.60 -15.24
CA ASN A 39 -27.57 1.41 -15.90
C ASN A 39 -29.09 1.52 -16.12
N GLN A 40 -29.81 2.06 -15.14
CA GLN A 40 -31.25 2.35 -15.22
C GLN A 40 -31.57 3.47 -16.22
N SER A 41 -30.60 4.32 -16.53
CA SER A 41 -30.72 5.43 -17.50
C SER A 41 -30.57 4.97 -18.97
N GLY A 42 -30.31 3.68 -19.23
CA GLY A 42 -30.12 3.13 -20.57
C GLY A 42 -28.73 3.40 -21.17
N ASP A 43 -27.79 3.91 -20.38
CA ASP A 43 -26.44 4.25 -20.81
C ASP A 43 -25.53 3.00 -20.69
N ASN A 44 -25.12 2.40 -21.82
CA ASN A 44 -24.31 1.16 -21.90
C ASN A 44 -22.90 1.25 -21.25
N LYS A 45 -22.56 2.35 -20.58
CA LYS A 45 -21.27 2.60 -19.94
C LYS A 45 -21.03 1.75 -18.69
N THR A 46 -22.06 1.05 -18.21
CA THR A 46 -22.04 0.14 -17.07
C THR A 46 -21.67 -1.30 -17.47
N ALA A 47 -21.68 -1.61 -18.76
CA ALA A 47 -21.25 -2.89 -19.29
C ALA A 47 -19.74 -3.08 -19.04
N GLY A 48 -19.39 -4.01 -18.15
CA GLY A 48 -17.99 -4.39 -17.91
C GLY A 48 -17.37 -3.89 -16.61
N ILE A 49 -18.15 -3.28 -15.70
CA ILE A 49 -17.58 -2.81 -14.42
C ILE A 49 -17.08 -3.95 -13.52
N ASN A 50 -17.69 -5.15 -13.60
CA ASN A 50 -17.22 -6.33 -12.88
C ASN A 50 -15.79 -6.70 -13.31
N ASN A 51 -15.44 -6.47 -14.58
CA ASN A 51 -14.08 -6.64 -15.08
C ASN A 51 -13.15 -5.55 -14.53
N GLY A 52 -13.63 -4.31 -14.40
CA GLY A 52 -12.89 -3.21 -13.78
C GLY A 52 -12.57 -3.46 -12.31
N ILE A 53 -13.52 -3.97 -11.52
CA ILE A 53 -13.32 -4.35 -10.12
C ILE A 53 -12.30 -5.48 -10.02
N LEU A 54 -12.41 -6.52 -10.85
CA LEU A 54 -11.43 -7.60 -10.89
C LEU A 54 -10.03 -7.11 -11.27
N TYR A 55 -9.91 -6.17 -12.21
CA TYR A 55 -8.63 -5.59 -12.61
C TYR A 55 -7.97 -4.80 -11.47
N LEU A 56 -8.73 -3.93 -10.81
CA LEU A 56 -8.26 -3.14 -9.67
C LEU A 56 -7.89 -4.02 -8.47
N LEU A 57 -8.62 -5.11 -8.24
CA LEU A 57 -8.30 -6.09 -7.20
C LEU A 57 -7.05 -6.90 -7.54
N ALA A 58 -6.86 -7.30 -8.80
CA ALA A 58 -5.72 -8.11 -9.22
C ALA A 58 -4.39 -7.32 -9.24
N MET A 59 -4.44 -6.04 -9.60
CA MET A 59 -3.26 -5.18 -9.75
C MET A 59 -2.30 -5.18 -8.54
N PRO A 60 -2.73 -5.00 -7.27
CA PRO A 60 -1.81 -5.00 -6.13
C PRO A 60 -1.10 -6.35 -5.95
N TYR A 61 -1.78 -7.47 -6.16
CA TYR A 61 -1.16 -8.80 -6.05
C TYR A 61 -0.12 -9.04 -7.13
N ILE A 62 -0.41 -8.62 -8.37
CA ILE A 62 0.54 -8.70 -9.49
C ILE A 62 1.78 -7.83 -9.20
N ALA A 63 1.57 -6.61 -8.70
CA ALA A 63 2.66 -5.71 -8.35
C ALA A 63 3.59 -6.30 -7.28
N VAL A 64 3.02 -6.88 -6.21
CA VAL A 64 3.80 -7.55 -5.16
C VAL A 64 4.53 -8.79 -5.69
N ALA A 65 3.86 -9.61 -6.52
CA ALA A 65 4.47 -10.79 -7.11
C ALA A 65 5.67 -10.44 -8.02
N LEU A 66 5.54 -9.40 -8.85
CA LEU A 66 6.62 -8.92 -9.71
C LEU A 66 7.80 -8.38 -8.89
N ALA A 67 7.52 -7.55 -7.89
CA ALA A 67 8.56 -7.01 -7.01
C ALA A 67 9.30 -8.13 -6.25
N GLY A 68 8.56 -9.09 -5.70
CA GLY A 68 9.11 -10.26 -5.00
C GLY A 68 9.96 -11.13 -5.92
N PHE A 69 9.51 -11.37 -7.16
CA PHE A 69 10.26 -12.14 -8.15
C PHE A 69 11.59 -11.49 -8.52
N ILE A 70 11.59 -10.18 -8.79
CA ILE A 70 12.80 -9.42 -9.11
C ILE A 70 13.77 -9.46 -7.92
N TRP A 71 13.27 -9.24 -6.71
CA TRP A 71 14.08 -9.30 -5.49
C TRP A 71 14.70 -10.67 -5.29
N TYR A 72 13.91 -11.75 -5.40
CA TYR A 72 14.41 -13.11 -5.27
C TYR A 72 15.50 -13.40 -6.29
N LYS A 73 15.28 -13.09 -7.58
CA LYS A 73 16.28 -13.37 -8.63
C LYS A 73 17.57 -12.58 -8.43
N LYS A 74 17.50 -11.33 -7.96
CA LYS A 74 18.66 -10.46 -7.80
C LYS A 74 19.45 -10.72 -6.51
N TYR A 75 18.77 -11.02 -5.42
CA TYR A 75 19.37 -11.10 -4.08
C TYR A 75 19.50 -12.52 -3.54
N ARG A 76 19.06 -13.55 -4.28
CA ARG A 76 19.32 -14.94 -3.91
C ARG A 76 20.83 -15.17 -3.83
N ARG A 77 21.29 -15.52 -2.62
CA ARG A 77 22.67 -15.90 -2.33
C ARG A 77 23.06 -17.04 -3.25
N LYS A 78 24.13 -16.84 -4.02
CA LYS A 78 24.77 -17.92 -4.76
C LYS A 78 25.60 -18.73 -3.78
N ASN A 79 25.68 -20.05 -3.98
CA ASN A 79 26.63 -20.87 -3.23
C ASN A 79 28.03 -20.38 -3.62
N VAL A 80 28.68 -19.68 -2.69
CA VAL A 80 30.07 -19.27 -2.85
C VAL A 80 30.90 -20.44 -2.34
N ALA A 81 31.74 -21.02 -3.19
CA ALA A 81 32.75 -21.96 -2.74
C ALA A 81 33.72 -21.18 -1.84
N LEU A 82 33.60 -21.36 -0.53
CA LEU A 82 34.50 -20.75 0.44
C LEU A 82 35.83 -21.51 0.36
N ASN A 83 36.78 -20.96 -0.37
CA ASN A 83 38.15 -21.44 -0.39
C ASN A 83 38.87 -20.86 0.84
N MET A 84 38.67 -21.51 1.99
CA MET A 84 39.39 -21.18 3.22
C MET A 84 40.83 -21.67 3.04
N ARG A 85 41.80 -20.77 3.21
CA ARG A 85 43.21 -21.14 3.16
C ARG A 85 43.51 -21.96 4.42
N ASP A 86 43.94 -23.21 4.27
CA ASP A 86 44.26 -24.14 5.38
C ASP A 86 45.56 -23.77 6.15
N GLU A 87 45.98 -22.51 6.05
CA GLU A 87 47.20 -22.04 6.70
C GLU A 87 46.88 -21.62 8.14
N LYS A 88 47.62 -22.18 9.09
CA LYS A 88 47.47 -21.82 10.50
C LYS A 88 47.89 -20.36 10.68
N LEU A 89 46.94 -19.50 11.06
CA LEU A 89 47.20 -18.12 11.45
C LEU A 89 48.01 -18.12 12.76
N ASN A 90 49.32 -17.87 12.63
CA ASN A 90 50.20 -17.61 13.77
C ASN A 90 49.94 -16.19 14.28
N LEU A 91 48.96 -16.06 15.17
CA LEU A 91 48.78 -14.86 15.99
C LEU A 91 49.85 -14.93 17.08
N ASN A 92 50.80 -14.00 17.05
CA ASN A 92 51.86 -13.92 18.06
C ASN A 92 51.33 -13.54 19.45
#